data_AF-A0A8T4ZVA5-F1
#
_entry.id   AF-A0A8T4ZVA5-F1
#
_cell.length_a   1.000
_cell.length_b   1.000
_cell.length_c   1.000
_cell.angle_alpha   90.00
_cell.angle_beta   90.00
_cell.angle_gamma   90.00
#
_symmetry.space_group_name_H-M   'P 1'
#
loop_
_entity.id
_entity.type
_entity.pdbx_description
1 polymer ?
#
loop_
_entity_poly.entity_id
_entity_poly.type
_entity_poly.pdbx_seq_one_letter_code
_entity_poly.pdbx_strand_id
1 'polypeptide(L)'
;MSGEAKVKAHLEAGEVKVDFEGDVNQVFESIIRFLSQLYPNIEILQKIIFTPDLARLSSSIAGLVEITPEGPIIAPNVDLTARSAVCLVLLGAYIGAKLGRL
;
A
#
# COMPACT_ATOMS: atom_id res chain seq x y z
N MET A 1 31.89 6.87 19.82
CA MET A 1 30.68 7.49 19.24
C MET A 1 30.92 7.61 17.74
N SER A 2 30.42 6.66 16.95
CA SER A 2 30.48 6.77 15.48
C SER A 2 29.31 7.63 15.07
N GLY A 3 29.55 8.92 14.79
CA GLY A 3 28.51 9.78 14.24
C GLY A 3 28.18 9.27 12.84
N GLU A 4 26.97 8.77 12.63
CA GLU A 4 26.52 8.39 11.30
C GLU A 4 26.66 9.59 10.36
N ALA A 5 27.37 9.39 9.25
CA ALA A 5 27.58 10.44 8.27
C ALA A 5 26.24 10.88 7.72
N LYS A 6 25.92 12.17 7.86
CA LYS A 6 24.73 12.76 7.23
C LYS A 6 24.88 12.70 5.71
N VAL A 7 23.83 12.25 5.05
CA VAL A 7 23.72 12.25 3.61
C VAL A 7 23.01 13.52 3.18
N LYS A 8 23.49 14.14 2.10
CA LYS A 8 22.83 15.26 1.44
C LYS A 8 22.53 14.88 0.00
N ALA A 9 21.30 15.13 -0.44
CA ALA A 9 20.87 14.90 -1.81
C ALA A 9 20.26 16.18 -2.38
N HIS A 10 20.64 16.49 -3.63
CA HIS A 10 20.15 17.63 -4.40
C HIS A 10 19.42 17.08 -5.62
N LEU A 11 18.11 17.34 -5.73
CA LEU A 11 17.28 16.86 -6.82
C LEU A 11 16.72 18.03 -7.62
N GLU A 12 16.80 17.93 -8.94
CA GLU A 12 16.23 18.88 -9.87
C GLU A 12 15.33 18.16 -10.87
N ALA A 13 14.09 18.62 -11.02
CA ALA A 13 13.10 18.09 -11.95
C ALA A 13 12.36 19.25 -12.62
N GLY A 14 12.78 19.61 -13.84
CA GLY A 14 12.30 20.81 -14.53
C GLY A 14 12.69 22.07 -13.77
N GLU A 15 11.70 22.86 -13.36
CA GLU A 15 11.89 24.08 -12.57
C GLU A 15 11.95 23.82 -11.06
N VAL A 16 11.63 22.60 -10.61
CA VAL A 16 11.60 22.26 -9.19
C VAL A 16 12.99 21.81 -8.74
N LYS A 17 13.52 22.46 -7.71
CA LYS A 17 14.78 22.09 -7.05
C LYS A 17 14.53 21.85 -5.56
N VAL A 18 15.07 20.76 -5.04
CA VAL A 18 14.90 20.40 -3.63
C VAL A 18 16.17 19.77 -3.06
N ASP A 19 16.45 20.12 -1.81
CA ASP A 19 17.59 19.61 -1.05
C ASP A 19 17.08 18.79 0.13
N PHE A 20 17.65 17.60 0.31
CA PHE A 20 17.40 16.74 1.47
C PHE A 20 18.70 16.54 2.24
N GLU A 21 18.63 16.60 3.57
CA GLU A 21 19.77 16.26 4.44
C GLU A 21 19.28 15.47 5.65
N GLY A 22 19.95 14.37 5.97
CA GLY A 22 19.56 13.49 7.07
C GLY A 22 20.38 12.21 7.10
N ASP A 23 19.89 11.20 7.82
CA ASP A 23 20.42 9.85 7.65
C ASP A 23 20.03 9.25 6.29
N VAL A 24 20.67 8.13 5.93
CA VAL A 24 20.47 7.47 4.63
C VAL A 24 19.00 7.12 4.38
N ASN A 25 18.29 6.63 5.40
CA ASN A 25 16.89 6.20 5.26
C ASN A 25 15.97 7.41 5.11
N GLN A 26 16.18 8.46 5.90
CA GLN A 26 15.42 9.71 5.80
C GLN A 26 15.55 10.36 4.43
N VAL A 27 16.79 10.43 3.90
CA VAL A 27 17.04 11.01 2.58
C VAL A 27 16.40 10.17 1.49
N PHE A 28 16.51 8.83 1.57
CA PHE A 28 15.88 7.93 0.62
C PHE A 28 14.34 8.06 0.62
N GLU A 29 13.70 8.06 1.79
CA GLU A 29 12.25 8.25 1.90
C GLU A 29 11.80 9.59 1.31
N SER A 30 12.57 10.65 1.54
CA SER A 30 12.27 11.99 1.01
C SER A 30 12.36 12.03 -0.51
N ILE A 31 13.38 11.39 -1.09
CA ILE A 31 13.53 11.24 -2.53
C ILE A 31 12.34 10.49 -3.14
N ILE A 32 11.99 9.31 -2.59
CA ILE A 32 10.88 8.51 -3.12
C ILE A 32 9.57 9.29 -3.04
N ARG A 33 9.31 9.99 -1.93
CA ARG A 33 8.11 10.81 -1.76
C ARG A 33 8.03 11.94 -2.78
N PHE A 34 9.13 12.68 -2.97
CA PHE A 34 9.21 13.77 -3.94
C PHE A 34 8.93 13.28 -5.37
N LEU A 35 9.61 12.20 -5.76
CA LEU A 35 9.41 11.59 -7.08
C LEU A 35 7.96 11.08 -7.26
N SER A 36 7.38 10.46 -6.23
CA SER A 36 5.99 9.97 -6.27
C SER A 36 4.96 11.10 -6.46
N GLN A 37 5.23 12.28 -5.89
CA GLN A 37 4.33 13.43 -5.99
C GLN A 37 4.40 14.11 -7.37
N LEU A 38 5.60 14.22 -7.94
CA LEU A 38 5.79 14.83 -9.26
C LEU A 38 5.47 13.88 -10.41
N TYR A 39 5.81 12.61 -10.26
CA TYR A 39 5.66 11.58 -11.27
C TYR A 39 4.86 10.39 -10.70
N PRO A 40 3.52 10.53 -10.54
CA PRO A 40 2.68 9.46 -9.98
C PRO A 40 2.71 8.15 -10.80
N ASN A 41 3.23 8.18 -12.03
CA ASN A 41 3.34 7.05 -12.95
C ASN A 41 4.77 6.49 -13.08
N ILE A 42 5.62 6.60 -12.05
CA ILE A 42 6.95 5.97 -12.06
C ILE A 42 6.81 4.45 -12.22
N GLU A 43 7.43 3.89 -13.25
CA GLU A 43 7.32 2.45 -13.60
C GLU A 43 7.67 1.51 -12.45
N ILE A 44 8.70 1.84 -11.66
CA ILE A 44 9.10 1.05 -10.48
C ILE A 44 8.01 1.08 -9.40
N LEU A 45 7.41 2.25 -9.16
CA LEU A 45 6.32 2.36 -8.20
C LEU A 45 5.07 1.64 -8.72
N GLN A 46 4.78 1.69 -10.01
CA GLN A 46 3.67 0.95 -10.61
C GLN A 46 3.79 -0.58 -10.45
N LYS A 47 5.02 -1.11 -10.33
CA LYS A 47 5.27 -2.53 -10.09
C LYS A 47 4.99 -2.97 -8.64
N ILE A 48 4.95 -2.03 -7.70
CA ILE A 48 4.89 -2.32 -6.25
C ILE A 48 3.59 -1.77 -5.64
N ILE A 49 3.16 -0.59 -6.10
CA ILE A 49 1.94 0.08 -5.67
C ILE A 49 0.77 -0.47 -6.46
N PHE A 50 0.01 -1.34 -5.82
CA PHE A 50 -1.29 -1.76 -6.32
C PHE A 50 -2.35 -0.77 -5.84
N THR A 51 -3.03 -0.11 -6.78
CA THR A 51 -4.23 0.70 -6.48
C THR A 51 -5.46 -0.13 -6.86
N PRO A 52 -6.07 -0.86 -5.92
CA PRO A 52 -7.20 -1.71 -6.24
C PRO A 52 -8.45 -0.92 -6.64
N ASP A 53 -9.16 -1.41 -7.65
CA ASP A 53 -10.56 -1.06 -7.86
C ASP A 53 -11.40 -1.75 -6.77
N LEU A 54 -11.74 -1.00 -5.72
CA LEU A 54 -12.48 -1.51 -4.58
C LEU A 54 -13.87 -2.03 -4.97
N ALA A 55 -14.53 -1.44 -5.98
CA ALA A 55 -15.85 -1.91 -6.42
C ALA A 55 -15.74 -3.28 -7.09
N ARG A 56 -14.76 -3.45 -7.99
CA ARG A 56 -14.49 -4.75 -8.63
C ARG A 56 -14.08 -5.81 -7.61
N LEU A 57 -13.18 -5.48 -6.68
CA LEU A 57 -12.78 -6.42 -5.64
C LEU A 57 -13.95 -6.83 -4.76
N SER A 58 -14.77 -5.87 -4.33
CA SER A 58 -15.95 -6.14 -3.49
C SER A 58 -16.93 -7.07 -4.22
N SER A 59 -17.18 -6.84 -5.51
CA SER A 59 -18.03 -7.71 -6.32
C SER A 59 -17.45 -9.12 -6.50
N SER A 60 -16.12 -9.25 -6.53
CA SER A 60 -15.43 -10.52 -6.76
C SER A 60 -15.42 -11.43 -5.53
N ILE A 61 -15.57 -10.87 -4.33
CA ILE A 61 -15.60 -11.62 -3.06
C ILE A 61 -17.00 -11.78 -2.48
N ALA A 62 -18.01 -11.14 -3.07
CA ALA A 62 -19.39 -11.21 -2.62
C ALA A 62 -19.88 -12.66 -2.57
N GLY A 63 -20.49 -13.07 -1.46
CA GLY A 63 -20.93 -14.44 -1.23
C GLY A 63 -19.82 -15.43 -0.88
N LEU A 64 -18.54 -15.03 -0.94
CA LEU A 64 -17.42 -15.83 -0.43
C LEU A 64 -17.05 -15.43 1.01
N VAL A 65 -17.13 -14.13 1.31
CA VAL A 65 -16.87 -13.58 2.64
C VAL A 65 -17.88 -12.48 2.95
N GLU A 66 -18.38 -12.50 4.18
CA GLU A 66 -19.28 -11.48 4.72
C GLU A 66 -18.48 -10.57 5.66
N ILE A 67 -18.58 -9.26 5.47
CA ILE A 67 -17.90 -8.27 6.32
C ILE A 67 -18.86 -7.86 7.44
N THR A 68 -18.51 -8.22 8.68
CA THR A 68 -19.29 -7.90 9.89
C THR A 68 -18.51 -6.93 10.78
N PRO A 69 -19.15 -6.22 11.75
CA PRO A 69 -18.44 -5.35 12.69
C PRO A 69 -17.33 -6.05 13.49
N GLU A 70 -17.45 -7.37 13.70
CA GLU A 70 -16.49 -8.18 14.43
C GLU A 70 -15.34 -8.69 13.55
N GLY A 71 -15.48 -8.56 12.22
CA GLY A 71 -14.49 -9.01 11.25
C GLY A 71 -15.09 -9.73 10.03
N PRO A 72 -14.25 -10.12 9.06
CA PRO A 72 -14.69 -10.91 7.91
C PRO A 72 -14.95 -12.37 8.28
N ILE A 73 -16.06 -12.93 7.82
CA ILE A 73 -16.47 -14.34 8.04
C ILE A 73 -16.58 -15.03 6.68
N ILE A 74 -15.89 -16.16 6.50
CA ILE A 74 -15.98 -16.96 5.26
C ILE A 74 -17.34 -17.65 5.21
N ALA A 75 -18.00 -17.62 4.05
CA ALA A 75 -19.27 -18.29 3.86
C ALA A 75 -19.13 -19.83 4.05
N PRO A 76 -20.12 -20.49 4.66
CA PRO A 76 -20.01 -21.89 5.11
C PRO A 76 -19.84 -22.91 3.99
N ASN A 77 -20.18 -22.56 2.76
CA ASN A 77 -20.14 -23.46 1.59
C ASN A 77 -18.91 -23.24 0.69
N VAL A 78 -17.91 -22.50 1.16
CA VAL A 78 -16.69 -22.23 0.39
C VAL A 78 -15.60 -23.20 0.82
N ASP A 79 -15.28 -24.16 -0.05
CA ASP A 79 -14.16 -25.08 0.17
C ASP A 79 -12.84 -24.41 -0.24
N LEU A 80 -12.03 -24.05 0.75
CA LEU A 80 -10.76 -23.36 0.56
C LEU A 80 -9.65 -24.06 1.33
N THR A 81 -8.47 -24.10 0.72
CA THR A 81 -7.25 -24.40 1.49
C THR A 81 -7.04 -23.32 2.56
N ALA A 82 -6.38 -23.67 3.67
CA ALA A 82 -6.09 -22.72 4.74
C ALA A 82 -5.40 -21.44 4.23
N ARG A 83 -4.48 -21.56 3.27
CA ARG A 83 -3.84 -20.41 2.60
C ARG A 83 -4.87 -19.50 1.93
N SER A 84 -5.79 -20.07 1.16
CA SER A 84 -6.78 -19.30 0.41
C SER A 84 -7.81 -18.66 1.33
N ALA A 85 -8.20 -19.38 2.40
CA ALA A 85 -9.06 -18.85 3.45
C ALA A 85 -8.43 -17.63 4.14
N VAL A 86 -7.15 -17.70 4.52
CA VAL A 86 -6.42 -16.57 5.09
C VAL A 86 -6.37 -15.39 4.13
N CYS A 87 -6.04 -15.62 2.85
CA CYS A 87 -6.03 -14.55 1.84
C CYS A 87 -7.40 -13.89 1.68
N LEU A 88 -8.48 -14.67 1.65
CA LEU A 88 -9.84 -14.16 1.50
C LEU A 88 -10.27 -13.32 2.72
N VAL A 89 -9.94 -13.75 3.93
CA VAL A 89 -10.23 -12.99 5.16
C VAL A 89 -9.43 -11.69 5.20
N LEU A 90 -8.13 -11.72 4.87
CA LEU A 90 -7.31 -10.51 4.82
C LEU A 90 -7.82 -9.51 3.77
N LEU A 91 -8.27 -10.02 2.62
CA LEU A 91 -8.90 -9.19 1.58
C LEU A 91 -10.23 -8.59 2.07
N GLY A 92 -11.08 -9.38 2.72
CA GLY A 92 -12.30 -8.90 3.35
C GLY A 92 -12.04 -7.82 4.40
N ALA A 93 -11.01 -8.00 5.24
CA ALA A 93 -10.61 -7.02 6.25
C ALA A 93 -10.12 -5.71 5.62
N TYR A 94 -9.29 -5.82 4.58
CA TYR A 94 -8.81 -4.67 3.82
C TYR A 94 -9.97 -3.87 3.21
N ILE A 95 -10.93 -4.55 2.58
CA ILE A 95 -12.10 -3.90 1.98
C ILE A 95 -12.99 -3.28 3.06
N GLY A 96 -13.26 -4.01 4.15
CA GLY A 96 -14.06 -3.51 5.27
C GLY A 96 -13.50 -2.23 5.87
N ALA A 97 -12.18 -2.19 6.11
CA ALA A 97 -11.50 -0.99 6.61
C ALA A 97 -11.58 0.18 5.61
N LYS A 98 -11.42 -0.09 4.30
CA LYS A 98 -11.53 0.94 3.25
C LYS A 98 -12.96 1.47 3.07
N LEU A 99 -13.97 0.67 3.37
CA LEU A 99 -15.38 1.05 3.32
C LEU A 99 -15.90 1.64 4.64
N GLY A 100 -15.07 1.71 5.70
CA GLY A 100 -15.48 2.21 7.02
C GLY A 100 -16.47 1.29 7.74
N ARG A 101 -16.37 -0.02 7.50
CA ARG A 101 -17.20 -1.07 8.13
C ARG A 101 -16.46 -1.87 9.20
N LEU A 102 -15.15 -1.68 9.29
CA LEU A 102 -14.22 -2.23 10.28
C LEU A 102 -13.35 -1.11 10.84
#